data_AF-A0A2H6FTA1-F1
#
_entry.id   AF-A0A2H6FTA1-F1
#
_cell.length_a   1.000
_cell.length_b   1.000
_cell.length_c   1.000
_cell.angle_alpha   90.00
_cell.angle_beta   90.00
_cell.angle_gamma   90.00
#
_symmetry.space_group_name_H-M   'P 1'
#
loop_
_entity.id
_entity.type
_entity.pdbx_description
1 polymer ?
#
loop_
_entity_poly.entity_id
_entity_poly.type
_entity_poly.pdbx_seq_one_letter_code
_entity_poly.pdbx_strand_id
1 'polypeptide(L)'
;MEYKITYKKSVIKDLKKIDKTDLKRLITKIEKELNKKPESYPALKGEFAGLRKLRVGTYRIIYAILNKEVLILRIGHRKEVYL
;
A
#
# COMPACT_ATOMS: atom_id res chain seq x y z
N MET A 1 -9.79 16.92 -0.26
CA MET A 1 -10.37 15.94 0.68
C MET A 1 -9.27 14.95 1.00
N GLU A 2 -9.10 14.60 2.26
CA GLU A 2 -8.10 13.63 2.71
C GLU A 2 -8.77 12.26 2.89
N TYR A 3 -8.18 11.22 2.31
CA TYR A 3 -8.57 9.84 2.52
C TYR A 3 -7.98 9.34 3.84
N LYS A 4 -8.79 8.59 4.60
CA LYS A 4 -8.32 7.90 5.80
C LYS A 4 -7.50 6.68 5.41
N ILE A 5 -6.25 6.58 5.87
CA ILE A 5 -5.44 5.38 5.67
C ILE A 5 -5.77 4.36 6.76
N THR A 6 -6.02 3.11 6.37
CA THR A 6 -6.21 1.99 7.29
C THR A 6 -5.43 0.77 6.83
N TYR A 7 -5.18 -0.16 7.75
CA TYR A 7 -4.35 -1.33 7.51
C TYR A 7 -5.12 -2.59 7.87
N LYS A 8 -5.18 -3.55 6.95
CA LYS A 8 -5.69 -4.89 7.26
C LYS A 8 -4.81 -5.51 8.34
N LYS A 9 -5.41 -6.26 9.29
CA LYS A 9 -4.67 -6.93 10.38
C LYS A 9 -3.49 -7.78 9.89
N SER A 10 -3.60 -8.38 8.69
CA SER A 10 -2.52 -9.16 8.07
C SER A 10 -1.25 -8.35 7.81
N VAL A 11 -1.38 -7.04 7.55
CA VAL A 11 -0.25 -6.14 7.25
C VAL A 11 0.71 -6.02 8.43
N ILE A 12 0.24 -6.24 9.68
CA ILE A 12 1.11 -6.24 10.85
C ILE A 12 2.25 -7.26 10.70
N LYS A 13 1.97 -8.43 10.08
CA LYS A 13 3.00 -9.45 9.82
C LYS A 13 4.00 -9.01 8.76
N ASP A 14 3.56 -8.21 7.81
CA ASP A 14 4.41 -7.64 6.76
C ASP A 14 5.39 -6.65 7.36
N LEU A 15 4.88 -5.69 8.12
CA LEU A 15 5.68 -4.62 8.72
C LEU A 15 6.78 -5.17 9.64
N LYS A 16 6.52 -6.27 10.33
CA LYS A 16 7.51 -6.95 11.20
C LYS A 16 8.73 -7.49 10.45
N LYS A 17 8.62 -7.73 9.14
CA LYS A 17 9.73 -8.23 8.30
C LYS A 17 10.57 -7.12 7.67
N ILE A 18 10.16 -5.87 7.85
CA ILE A 18 10.79 -4.71 7.23
C ILE A 18 11.68 -4.04 8.29
N ASP A 19 12.90 -3.68 7.92
CA ASP A 19 13.77 -2.93 8.81
C ASP A 19 13.18 -1.54 9.12
N LYS A 20 13.63 -0.95 10.23
CA LYS A 20 13.05 0.31 10.73
C LYS A 20 13.20 1.47 9.74
N THR A 21 14.29 1.50 8.97
CA THR A 21 14.58 2.59 8.04
C THR A 21 13.62 2.53 6.85
N ASP A 22 13.48 1.34 6.25
CA ASP A 22 12.52 1.13 5.17
C ASP A 22 11.08 1.29 5.65
N LEU A 23 10.74 0.80 6.84
CA LEU A 23 9.41 0.96 7.41
C LEU A 23 9.02 2.45 7.49
N LYS A 24 9.90 3.29 8.05
CA LYS A 24 9.66 4.73 8.14
C LYS A 24 9.44 5.34 6.76
N ARG A 25 10.28 4.98 5.79
CA ARG A 25 10.17 5.45 4.40
C ARG A 25 8.85 5.05 3.74
N LEU A 26 8.40 3.82 3.98
CA LEU A 26 7.14 3.31 3.44
C LEU A 26 5.93 4.05 4.01
N ILE A 27 5.85 4.16 5.35
CA ILE A 27 4.73 4.85 6.00
C ILE A 27 4.67 6.32 5.58
N THR A 28 5.80 7.03 5.56
CA THR A 28 5.83 8.43 5.10
C THR A 28 5.34 8.57 3.66
N LYS A 29 5.69 7.63 2.77
CA LYS A 29 5.25 7.67 1.37
C LYS A 29 3.76 7.35 1.23
N ILE A 30 3.24 6.38 2.01
CA ILE A 30 1.81 6.06 2.07
C ILE A 30 1.01 7.28 2.47
N GLU A 31 1.34 7.89 3.62
CA GLU A 31 0.61 9.03 4.15
C GLU A 31 0.68 10.24 3.20
N LYS A 32 1.85 10.52 2.62
CA LYS A 32 2.01 11.68 1.74
C LYS A 32 1.19 11.58 0.45
N GLU A 33 1.08 10.39 -0.13
CA GLU A 33 0.50 10.22 -1.46
C GLU A 33 -0.92 9.67 -1.45
N LEU A 34 -1.18 8.66 -0.63
CA LEU A 34 -2.47 7.97 -0.63
C LEU A 34 -3.53 8.72 0.15
N ASN A 35 -3.16 9.60 1.08
CA ASN A 35 -4.13 10.48 1.74
C ASN A 35 -4.72 11.49 0.73
N LYS A 36 -3.93 11.99 -0.23
CA LYS A 36 -4.36 13.09 -1.11
C LYS A 36 -4.93 12.65 -2.44
N LYS A 37 -4.27 11.69 -3.11
CA LYS A 37 -4.60 11.26 -4.48
C LYS A 37 -4.36 9.76 -4.69
N PRO A 38 -5.00 8.87 -3.90
CA PRO A 38 -4.80 7.44 -4.02
C PRO A 38 -5.24 6.89 -5.39
N GLU A 39 -6.17 7.56 -6.06
CA GLU A 39 -6.63 7.20 -7.41
C GLU A 39 -5.62 7.49 -8.53
N SER A 40 -4.54 8.25 -8.25
CA SER A 40 -3.49 8.57 -9.22
C SER A 40 -2.70 7.36 -9.72
N TYR A 41 -2.70 6.27 -8.96
CA TYR A 41 -2.08 5.01 -9.35
C TYR A 41 -3.08 4.12 -10.08
N PRO A 42 -2.76 3.57 -11.26
CA PRO A 42 -3.72 2.79 -12.04
C PRO A 42 -4.23 1.55 -11.28
N ALA A 43 -5.50 1.22 -11.50
CA ALA A 43 -6.06 -0.04 -11.03
C ALA A 43 -5.36 -1.23 -11.72
N LEU A 44 -5.17 -2.30 -10.96
CA LEU A 44 -4.74 -3.58 -11.48
C LEU A 44 -5.85 -4.19 -12.35
N LYS A 45 -5.46 -5.14 -13.20
CA LYS A 45 -6.35 -5.81 -14.16
C LYS A 45 -6.55 -7.28 -13.76
N GLY A 46 -7.54 -7.93 -14.36
CA GLY A 46 -7.82 -9.36 -14.15
C GLY A 46 -8.38 -9.64 -12.76
N GLU A 47 -7.91 -10.71 -12.13
CA GLU A 47 -8.35 -11.14 -10.78
C GLU A 47 -8.12 -10.10 -9.67
N PHE A 48 -7.22 -9.14 -9.90
CA PHE A 48 -6.91 -8.05 -8.97
C PHE A 48 -7.62 -6.74 -9.31
N ALA A 49 -8.64 -6.77 -10.17
CA ALA A 49 -9.42 -5.59 -10.53
C ALA A 49 -9.95 -4.86 -9.28
N GLY A 50 -9.83 -3.52 -9.30
CA GLY A 50 -10.18 -2.66 -8.16
C GLY A 50 -9.07 -2.45 -7.14
N LEU A 51 -8.02 -3.28 -7.14
CA LEU A 51 -6.82 -3.03 -6.35
C LEU A 51 -5.86 -2.09 -7.07
N ARG A 52 -4.99 -1.43 -6.29
CA ARG A 52 -3.95 -0.51 -6.77
C ARG A 52 -2.62 -0.86 -6.12
N LYS A 53 -1.54 -0.41 -6.76
CA LYS A 53 -0.16 -0.69 -6.34
C LYS A 53 0.65 0.60 -6.27
N LEU A 54 1.16 0.90 -5.08
CA LEU A 54 2.17 1.93 -4.85
C LEU A 54 3.56 1.28 -4.82
N ARG A 55 4.51 1.85 -5.58
CA ARG A 55 5.91 1.42 -5.59
C ARG A 55 6.75 2.35 -4.73
N VAL A 56 7.51 1.78 -3.80
CA VAL A 56 8.45 2.54 -2.96
C VAL A 56 9.80 1.81 -2.93
N GLY A 57 10.71 2.24 -3.80
CA GLY A 57 11.97 1.52 -4.04
C GLY A 57 11.74 0.05 -4.42
N THR A 58 12.23 -0.85 -3.57
CA THR A 58 12.10 -2.31 -3.74
C THR A 58 10.82 -2.89 -3.15
N TYR A 59 10.00 -2.12 -2.44
CA TYR A 59 8.73 -2.59 -1.88
C TYR A 59 7.55 -2.30 -2.81
N ARG A 60 6.49 -3.09 -2.65
CA ARG A 60 5.17 -2.86 -3.24
C ARG A 60 4.14 -2.83 -2.13
N ILE A 61 3.22 -1.89 -2.25
CA ILE A 61 2.10 -1.70 -1.33
C ILE A 61 0.84 -1.90 -2.16
N ILE A 62 0.07 -2.93 -1.83
CA ILE A 62 -1.21 -3.23 -2.47
C ILE A 62 -2.32 -2.66 -1.60
N TYR A 63 -3.22 -1.90 -2.20
CA TYR A 63 -4.31 -1.23 -1.49
C TYR A 63 -5.58 -1.17 -2.33
N ALA A 64 -6.70 -0.91 -1.66
CA ALA A 64 -7.98 -0.62 -2.27
C ALA A 64 -8.46 0.77 -1.82
N ILE A 65 -9.28 1.42 -2.65
CA ILE A 65 -9.97 2.66 -2.28
C ILE A 65 -11.42 2.28 -2.01
N LEU A 66 -11.90 2.54 -0.80
CA LEU A 66 -13.24 2.25 -0.32
C LEU A 66 -13.88 3.55 0.12
N ASN A 67 -14.70 4.17 -0.74
CA ASN A 67 -15.30 5.48 -0.50
C ASN A 67 -14.25 6.56 -0.17
N LYS A 68 -14.08 6.91 1.12
CA LYS A 68 -13.10 7.89 1.60
C LYS A 68 -11.96 7.25 2.42
N GLU A 69 -11.75 5.95 2.24
CA GLU A 69 -10.75 5.17 2.94
C GLU A 69 -9.80 4.49 1.95
N VAL A 70 -8.52 4.46 2.30
CA VAL A 70 -7.51 3.66 1.62
C VAL A 70 -7.14 2.51 2.53
N LEU A 71 -7.57 1.31 2.15
CA LEU A 71 -7.27 0.09 2.88
C LEU A 71 -5.99 -0.55 2.34
N ILE A 72 -4.93 -0.52 3.13
CA ILE A 72 -3.67 -1.21 2.85
C ILE A 72 -3.87 -2.71 3.11
N LEU A 73 -3.67 -3.52 2.08
CA LEU A 73 -3.92 -4.97 2.09
C LEU A 73 -2.65 -5.79 2.27
N ARG A 74 -1.54 -5.34 1.65
CA ARG A 74 -0.25 -6.02 1.69
C ARG A 74 0.89 -5.02 1.53
N ILE A 75 1.96 -5.21 2.27
CA ILE A 75 3.25 -4.56 2.04
C ILE A 75 4.29 -5.66 1.88
N GLY A 76 5.13 -5.58 0.87
CA GLY A 76 6.16 -6.60 0.71
C GLY A 76 7.26 -6.20 -0.25
N HIS A 77 8.40 -6.88 -0.10
CA HIS A 77 9.51 -6.70 -1.02
C HIS A 77 9.13 -7.20 -2.42
N ARG A 78 9.78 -6.70 -3.48
CA ARG A 78 9.45 -7.03 -4.88
C ARG A 78 9.41 -8.52 -5.19
N LYS A 79 10.20 -9.29 -4.44
CA LYS A 79 10.33 -10.73 -4.59
C LYS A 79 9.16 -11.49 -3.96
N GLU A 80 8.47 -10.89 -2.99
CA GLU A 80 7.41 -11.55 -2.21
C GLU A 80 5.99 -11.21 -2.68
N VAL A 81 5.81 -10.08 -3.37
CA VAL A 81 4.47 -9.59 -3.77
C VAL A 81 4.02 -10.14 -5.13
N TYR A 82 4.93 -10.76 -5.88
CA TYR A 82 4.63 -11.41 -7.17
C TYR A 82 4.70 -12.94 -7.11
N LEU A 83 4.94 -13.49 -5.92
CA LEU A 83 4.91 -14.92 -5.67
C LEU A 83 3.55 -15.32 -5.09
#